data_AF-A0A3M1U6I9-F1
#
_entry.id   AF-A0A3M1U6I9-F1
#
_cell.length_a   1.000
_cell.length_b   1.000
_cell.length_c   1.000
_cell.angle_alpha   90.00
_cell.angle_beta   90.00
_cell.angle_gamma   90.00
#
_symmetry.space_group_name_H-M   'P 1'
#
loop_
_entity.id
_entity.type
_entity.pdbx_description
1 polymer ?
#
loop_
_entity_poly.entity_id
_entity_poly.type
_entity_poly.pdbx_seq_one_letter_code
_entity_poly.pdbx_strand_id
1 'polypeptide(L)' 'MRLYDYSEPFEDEEMERRARDHYEKAREQGSVLPEARLMEECRKLAHEEAERLKATEDDPVTLEEEEV' A
#
# COMPACT_ATOMS: atom_id res chain seq x y z
N MET A 1 24.61 9.56 10.25
CA MET A 1 23.62 10.01 9.25
C MET A 1 22.46 9.02 9.32
N ARG A 2 21.42 9.30 10.11
CA ARG A 2 20.22 8.44 10.19
C ARG A 2 19.24 8.96 9.14
N LEU A 3 19.15 8.28 8.00
CA LEU A 3 18.15 8.54 6.97
C LEU A 3 16.92 7.69 7.31
N TYR A 4 16.09 8.17 8.23
CA TYR A 4 14.72 7.69 8.40
C TYR A 4 13.90 8.85 8.96
N ASP A 5 13.63 9.85 8.13
CA ASP A 5 12.55 10.78 8.42
C ASP A 5 11.32 10.28 7.68
N TYR A 6 10.61 9.37 8.36
CA TYR A 6 9.24 9.00 8.05
C TYR A 6 8.38 10.22 8.37
N SER A 7 8.38 11.24 7.49
CA SER A 7 7.85 12.57 7.80
C SER A 7 6.39 12.58 8.29
N GLU A 8 5.65 11.48 8.12
CA GLU A 8 4.44 11.22 8.89
C GLU A 8 4.37 9.75 9.31
N PRO A 9 3.87 9.44 10.52
CA PRO A 9 3.58 8.08 10.92
C PRO A 9 2.53 7.45 10.00
N PHE A 10 2.61 6.14 9.81
CA PHE A 10 1.53 5.39 9.17
C PHE A 10 0.25 5.49 10.02
N GLU A 11 -0.90 5.52 9.35
CA GLU A 11 -2.20 5.62 10.04
C GLU A 11 -2.46 4.36 10.88
N ASP A 12 -2.07 3.19 10.37
CA ASP A 12 -2.25 1.89 11.02
C ASP A 12 -1.08 0.93 10.74
N GLU A 13 -0.87 -0.06 11.63
CA GLU A 13 0.18 -1.10 11.50
C GLU A 13 0.05 -1.92 10.20
N GLU A 14 -1.19 -2.12 9.73
CA GLU A 14 -1.45 -2.81 8.46
C GLU A 14 -0.92 -2.02 7.26
N MET A 15 -1.03 -0.69 7.31
CA MET A 15 -0.57 0.20 6.25
C MET A 15 0.96 0.26 6.22
N GLU A 16 1.60 0.27 7.40
CA GLU A 16 3.06 0.14 7.52
C GLU A 16 3.54 -1.18 6.92
N ARG A 17 2.87 -2.29 7.23
CA ARG A 17 3.22 -3.62 6.71
C ARG A 17 3.10 -3.68 5.18
N ARG A 18 2.03 -3.12 4.60
CA ARG A 18 1.85 -3.06 3.13
C ARG A 18 2.91 -2.20 2.47
N ALA A 19 3.17 -1.00 2.98
CA ALA A 19 4.19 -0.11 2.43
C ALA A 19 5.58 -0.76 2.48
N ARG A 20 5.90 -1.47 3.56
CA ARG A 20 7.14 -2.23 3.68
C ARG A 20 7.23 -3.38 2.69
N ASP A 21 6.15 -4.14 2.47
CA ASP A 21 6.11 -5.22 1.47
C ASP A 21 6.35 -4.68 0.05
N HIS A 22 5.72 -3.56 -0.32
CA HIS A 22 6.00 -2.88 -1.59
C HIS A 22 7.45 -2.42 -1.71
N TYR A 23 8.03 -1.90 -0.62
CA TYR A 23 9.43 -1.47 -0.58
C TYR A 23 10.39 -2.63 -0.80
N GLU A 24 10.19 -3.75 -0.09
CA GLU A 24 11.01 -4.95 -0.23
C GLU A 24 10.92 -5.52 -1.66
N LYS A 25 9.71 -5.65 -2.22
CA LYS A 25 9.50 -6.08 -3.60
C LYS A 25 10.18 -5.15 -4.62
N ALA A 26 10.09 -3.84 -4.42
CA ALA A 26 10.71 -2.90 -5.33
C ALA A 26 12.25 -2.95 -5.27
N ARG A 27 12.82 -3.21 -4.08
CA ARG A 27 14.26 -3.47 -3.93
C ARG A 27 14.67 -4.78 -4.61
N GLU A 28 13.89 -5.85 -4.46
CA GLU A 28 14.13 -7.13 -5.15
C GLU A 28 14.07 -6.98 -6.68
N GLN A 29 13.17 -6.14 -7.21
CA GLN A 29 13.09 -5.81 -8.63
C GLN A 29 14.21 -4.90 -9.14
N GLY A 30 15.14 -4.49 -8.27
CA GLY A 30 16.28 -3.67 -8.63
C GLY A 30 15.95 -2.18 -8.76
N SER A 31 14.99 -1.67 -7.99
CA SER A 31 14.68 -0.24 -7.96
C SER A 31 15.93 0.59 -7.64
N VAL A 32 16.22 1.54 -8.53
CA VAL A 32 17.30 2.53 -8.41
C VAL A 32 16.83 3.83 -7.77
N LEU A 33 15.56 3.89 -7.35
CA LEU A 33 15.02 5.08 -6.71
C LEU A 33 15.73 5.36 -5.37
N PRO A 34 15.96 6.64 -5.03
CA PRO A 34 16.41 7.01 -3.69
C PRO A 34 15.45 6.46 -2.64
N GLU A 35 15.97 5.97 -1.52
CA GLU A 35 15.17 5.29 -0.48
C GLU A 35 13.97 6.13 -0.02
N ALA A 36 14.16 7.43 0.16
CA ALA A 36 13.08 8.37 0.53
C ALA A 36 11.97 8.43 -0.54
N ARG A 37 12.33 8.43 -1.82
CA ARG A 37 11.36 8.44 -2.94
C ARG A 37 10.65 7.10 -3.08
N LEU A 38 11.40 6.01 -2.88
CA LEU A 38 10.82 4.67 -2.95
C LEU A 38 9.77 4.47 -1.85
N MET A 39 10.09 4.89 -0.62
CA MET A 39 9.15 4.81 0.50
C MET A 39 7.91 5.71 0.32
N GLU A 40 8.07 6.91 -0.24
CA GLU A 40 6.94 7.80 -0.56
C GLU A 40 5.96 7.14 -1.54
N GLU A 41 6.48 6.50 -2.59
CA GLU A 41 5.66 5.80 -3.59
C GLU A 41 5.02 4.53 -3.00
N CYS A 42 5.77 3.76 -2.21
CA CYS A 42 5.23 2.58 -1.52
C CYS A 42 4.12 2.93 -0.52
N ARG A 43 4.21 4.10 0.15
CA ARG A 43 3.15 4.59 1.04
C ARG A 43 1.88 4.94 0.28
N LYS A 44 1.99 5.61 -0.88
CA LYS A 44 0.83 5.89 -1.74
C LYS A 44 0.17 4.61 -2.22
N LEU A 45 0.95 3.65 -2.72
CA LEU A 45 0.44 2.36 -3.17
C LEU A 45 -0.29 1.60 -2.06
N ALA A 46 0.28 1.61 -0.83
CA ALA A 46 -0.38 1.00 0.32
C ALA A 46 -1.71 1.69 0.68
N HIS A 47 -1.79 3.02 0.51
CA HIS A 47 -3.01 3.79 0.74
C HIS A 47 -4.07 3.51 -0.33
N GLU A 48 -3.70 3.54 -1.61
CA GLU A 48 -4.59 3.21 -2.73
C GLU A 48 -5.11 1.77 -2.62
N GLU A 49 -4.26 0.83 -2.24
CA GLU A 49 -4.66 -0.56 -2.03
C GLU A 49 -5.62 -0.70 -0.83
N ALA A 50 -5.36 0.01 0.27
CA ALA A 50 -6.25 0.04 1.43
C ALA A 50 -7.62 0.67 1.10
N GLU A 51 -7.65 1.77 0.35
CA GLU A 51 -8.89 2.40 -0.10
C GLU A 51 -9.68 1.52 -1.06
N ARG A 52 -8.99 0.81 -1.97
CA ARG A 52 -9.63 -0.16 -2.86
C ARG A 52 -10.24 -1.33 -2.08
N LEU A 53 -9.50 -1.87 -1.10
CA LEU A 53 -10.01 -2.93 -0.22
C LEU A 53 -11.24 -2.46 0.56
N LYS A 54 -11.18 -1.28 1.20
CA LYS A 54 -12.35 -0.66 1.85
C LYS A 54 -13.53 -0.51 0.90
N ALA A 55 -13.29 -0.04 -0.33
CA ALA A 55 -14.35 0.08 -1.33
C ALA A 55 -14.95 -1.27 -1.75
N THR A 56 -14.17 -2.35 -1.69
CA THR A 56 -14.65 -3.71 -1.99
C THR A 56 -15.38 -4.34 -0.79
N GLU A 57 -15.04 -3.93 0.44
CA GLU A 57 -15.73 -4.35 1.67
C GLU A 57 -17.08 -3.64 1.87
N ASP A 58 -17.25 -2.42 1.31
CA ASP A 58 -18.50 -1.65 1.36
C ASP A 58 -19.43 -1.94 0.18
N ASP A 59 -18.97 -2.66 -0.85
CA ASP A 59 -19.84 -3.21 -1.88
C ASP A 59 -20.56 -4.42 -1.27
N PRO A 60 -21.85 -4.33 -0.87
CA PRO A 60 -22.61 -5.56 -0.69
C PRO A 60 -22.52 -6.25 -2.04
N VAL A 61 -21.90 -7.42 -2.07
CA VAL A 61 -21.95 -8.31 -3.21
C VAL A 61 -23.43 -8.45 -3.60
N THR A 62 -23.87 -7.65 -4.58
CA THR A 62 -25.00 -7.99 -5.42
C THR A 62 -24.48 -9.13 -6.28
N LEU A 63 -24.50 -10.33 -5.68
CA LEU A 63 -24.76 -11.55 -6.41
C LEU A 63 -26.10 -11.29 -7.09
N GLU A 64 -26.06 -10.71 -8.29
CA GLU A 64 -27.16 -10.91 -9.23
C GLU A 64 -27.22 -12.42 -9.42
N GLU A 65 -28.17 -13.02 -8.70
CA GLU A 65 -28.52 -14.42 -8.81
C GLU A 65 -28.69 -14.74 -10.29
N GLU A 66 -28.00 -15.81 -10.68
CA GLU A 66 -28.26 -16.60 -11.88
C GLU A 66 -29.78 -16.83 -12.02
N GLU A 67 -30.44 -16.15 -12.96
CA GLU A 67 -31.73 -16.59 -13.51
C GLU A 67 -31.53 -17.12 -14.94
N VAL A 68 -31.57 -18.45 -14.98
CA VAL A 68 -31.96 -19.40 -16.04
C VAL A 68 -32.62 -18.83 -17.30
#